data_AF-A0A938E636-F1
#
_entry.id   AF-A0A938E636-F1
#
_cell.length_a   1.000
_cell.length_b   1.000
_cell.length_c   1.000
_cell.angle_alpha   90.00
_cell.angle_beta   90.00
_cell.angle_gamma   90.00
#
_symmetry.space_group_name_H-M   'P 1'
#
loop_
_entity.id
_entity.type
_entity.pdbx_description
1 polymer ?
#
loop_
_entity_poly.entity_id
_entity_poly.type
_entity_poly.pdbx_seq_one_letter_code
_entity_poly.pdbx_strand_id
1 'polypeptide(L)'
;LAASQRFEDAARLRDRVAALEEVVAAVARLDRLRQLRACLLVPALEPGFTQAFFVVNGRVAARRPIPPGGGAISEALAGLADALACEPSLAPEHADELLLVDQVMRRPPPELRVCPLDAHAIAGACSLAA
;
A
#
# COMPACT_ATOMS: atom_id res chain seq x y z
N LEU A 1 -14.09 5.42 50.42
CA LEU A 1 -13.06 4.42 50.07
C LEU A 1 -13.59 3.38 49.06
N ALA A 2 -14.61 2.59 49.39
CA ALA A 2 -15.16 1.57 48.46
C ALA A 2 -15.80 2.11 47.16
N ALA A 3 -16.34 3.33 47.15
CA ALA A 3 -16.82 3.96 45.92
C ALA A 3 -15.67 4.41 45.00
N SER A 4 -14.62 4.98 45.59
CA SER A 4 -13.43 5.46 44.87
C SER A 4 -12.68 4.31 44.17
N GLN A 5 -12.55 3.15 44.82
CA GLN A 5 -11.95 1.96 44.21
C GLN A 5 -12.77 1.45 43.01
N ARG A 6 -14.11 1.45 43.09
CA ARG A 6 -14.96 1.09 41.95
C ARG A 6 -14.83 2.03 40.76
N PHE A 7 -14.68 3.34 41.01
CA PHE A 7 -14.45 4.31 39.93
C PHE A 7 -13.08 4.13 39.27
N GLU A 8 -12.05 3.83 40.06
CA GLU A 8 -10.70 3.56 39.55
C GLU A 8 -10.67 2.28 38.71
N ASP A 9 -11.32 1.21 39.17
CA ASP A 9 -11.42 -0.05 38.41
C ASP A 9 -12.20 0.15 37.10
N ALA A 10 -13.28 0.93 37.13
CA ALA A 10 -14.05 1.27 35.94
C ALA A 10 -13.24 2.11 34.94
N ALA A 11 -12.41 3.04 35.43
CA ALA A 11 -11.51 3.83 34.57
C ALA A 11 -10.46 2.92 33.92
N ARG A 12 -9.80 2.06 34.71
CA ARG A 12 -8.80 1.11 34.21
C ARG A 12 -9.38 0.16 33.16
N LEU A 13 -10.61 -0.31 33.35
CA LEU A 13 -11.30 -1.14 32.38
C LEU A 13 -11.58 -0.36 31.09
N ARG A 14 -12.07 0.87 31.19
CA ARG A 14 -12.32 1.75 30.03
C ARG A 14 -11.05 1.97 29.22
N ASP A 15 -9.93 2.27 29.89
CA ASP A 15 -8.66 2.53 29.21
C ASP A 15 -8.15 1.27 28.50
N ARG A 16 -8.31 0.09 29.12
CA ARG A 16 -7.97 -1.20 28.49
C ARG A 16 -8.86 -1.51 27.28
N VAL A 17 -10.15 -1.23 27.37
CA VAL A 17 -11.08 -1.40 26.24
C VAL A 17 -10.70 -0.45 25.10
N ALA A 18 -10.44 0.82 25.39
CA ALA A 18 -10.02 1.79 24.39
C ALA A 18 -8.72 1.35 23.69
N ALA A 19 -7.72 0.89 24.45
CA ALA A 19 -6.48 0.38 23.88
C ALA A 19 -6.70 -0.86 22.98
N LEU A 20 -7.62 -1.76 23.36
CA LEU A 20 -7.96 -2.92 22.54
C LEU A 20 -8.68 -2.50 21.24
N GLU A 21 -9.61 -1.55 21.33
CA GLU A 21 -10.32 -1.02 20.17
C GLU A 21 -9.36 -0.37 19.16
N GLU A 22 -8.33 0.34 19.63
CA GLU A 22 -7.27 0.89 18.78
C GLU A 22 -6.49 -0.21 18.03
N VAL A 23 -6.12 -1.29 18.72
CA VAL A 23 -5.42 -2.44 18.11
C VAL A 23 -6.31 -3.14 17.09
N VAL A 24 -7.58 -3.38 17.41
CA VAL A 24 -8.56 -3.99 16.48
C VAL A 24 -8.70 -3.13 15.23
N ALA A 25 -8.81 -1.82 15.38
CA ALA A 25 -8.90 -0.89 14.25
C ALA A 25 -7.62 -0.90 13.39
N ALA A 26 -6.44 -1.00 14.02
CA ALA A 26 -5.16 -1.09 13.33
C ALA A 26 -5.02 -2.40 12.53
N VAL A 27 -5.39 -3.54 13.12
CA VAL A 27 -5.38 -4.84 12.43
C VAL A 27 -6.36 -4.85 11.27
N ALA A 28 -7.59 -4.37 11.47
CA ALA A 28 -8.59 -4.28 10.40
C ALA A 28 -8.17 -3.34 9.26
N ARG A 29 -7.42 -2.26 9.58
CA ARG A 29 -6.78 -1.41 8.57
C ARG A 29 -5.74 -2.19 7.77
N LEU A 30 -4.83 -2.91 8.44
CA LEU A 30 -3.80 -3.68 7.76
C LEU A 30 -4.38 -4.81 6.89
N ASP A 31 -5.42 -5.48 7.35
CA ASP A 31 -6.08 -6.55 6.58
C ASP A 31 -6.73 -6.01 5.29
N ARG A 32 -7.32 -4.81 5.34
CA ARG A 32 -7.80 -4.13 4.12
C ARG A 32 -6.65 -3.80 3.17
N LEU A 33 -5.52 -3.32 3.69
CA LEU A 33 -4.35 -3.03 2.87
C LEU A 33 -3.75 -4.28 2.26
N ARG A 34 -3.80 -5.42 2.96
CA ARG A 34 -3.31 -6.69 2.40
C ARG A 34 -4.11 -7.19 1.21
N GLN A 35 -5.37 -6.76 1.10
CA GLN A 35 -6.24 -7.05 -0.03
C GLN A 35 -6.03 -6.09 -1.22
N LEU A 36 -5.22 -5.04 -1.06
CA LEU A 36 -4.93 -4.10 -2.14
C LEU A 36 -4.23 -4.82 -3.31
N ARG A 37 -4.77 -4.62 -4.50
CA ARG A 37 -4.25 -5.13 -5.77
C ARG A 37 -4.22 -4.00 -6.79
N ALA A 38 -3.09 -3.33 -6.90
CA ALA A 38 -2.95 -2.16 -7.77
C ALA A 38 -1.48 -1.92 -8.16
N CYS A 39 -1.27 -1.18 -9.24
CA CYS A 39 0.00 -0.58 -9.58
C CYS A 39 -0.03 0.91 -9.23
N LEU A 40 0.91 1.36 -8.41
CA LEU A 40 1.09 2.78 -8.09
C LEU A 40 2.18 3.34 -8.99
N LEU A 41 1.88 4.43 -9.66
CA LEU A 41 2.78 5.12 -10.58
C LEU A 41 3.09 6.50 -10.01
N VAL A 42 4.38 6.82 -9.95
CA VAL A 42 4.90 8.13 -9.53
C VAL A 42 6.07 8.52 -10.44
N PRO A 43 6.42 9.81 -10.54
CA PRO A 43 7.63 10.23 -11.23
C PRO A 43 8.87 9.52 -10.66
N ALA A 44 9.75 9.04 -11.54
CA ALA A 44 11.05 8.52 -11.13
C ALA A 44 12.05 9.67 -10.88
N LEU A 45 13.19 9.34 -10.28
CA LEU A 45 14.32 10.29 -10.16
C LEU A 45 14.95 10.60 -11.52
N GLU A 46 14.94 9.62 -12.43
CA GLU A 46 15.41 9.79 -13.80
C GLU A 46 14.34 10.49 -14.64
N PRO A 47 14.68 11.61 -15.32
CA PRO A 47 13.72 12.34 -16.14
C PRO A 47 13.07 11.47 -17.22
N GLY A 48 11.75 11.59 -17.35
CA GLY A 48 10.96 10.84 -18.35
C GLY A 48 10.61 9.41 -17.96
N PHE A 49 11.17 8.89 -16.87
CA PHE A 49 10.78 7.58 -16.33
C PHE A 49 9.65 7.69 -15.31
N THR A 50 8.81 6.66 -15.27
CA THR A 50 7.81 6.47 -14.22
C THR A 50 8.27 5.34 -13.30
N GLN A 51 8.27 5.56 -11.99
CA GLN A 51 8.49 4.48 -11.03
C GLN A 51 7.14 3.79 -10.76
N ALA A 52 7.08 2.51 -11.08
CA ALA A 52 5.94 1.65 -10.78
C ALA A 52 6.19 0.79 -9.53
N PHE A 53 5.17 0.71 -8.67
CA PHE A 53 5.11 -0.16 -7.49
C PHE A 53 3.91 -1.09 -7.63
N PHE A 54 4.15 -2.39 -7.70
CA PHE A 54 3.12 -3.40 -7.87
C PHE A 54 2.72 -3.92 -6.50
N VAL A 55 1.55 -3.50 -6.00
CA VAL A 55 1.04 -3.88 -4.68
C VAL A 55 0.07 -5.03 -4.83
N VAL A 56 0.38 -6.16 -4.20
CA VAL A 56 -0.42 -7.38 -4.25
C VAL A 56 -0.08 -8.29 -3.06
N ASN A 57 -1.04 -9.10 -2.63
CA ASN A 57 -0.83 -10.19 -1.67
C ASN A 57 -0.13 -9.73 -0.37
N GLY A 58 -0.46 -8.53 0.11
CA GLY A 58 0.08 -8.03 1.37
C GLY A 58 1.46 -7.39 1.33
N ARG A 59 1.98 -7.04 0.14
CA ARG A 59 3.26 -6.33 0.02
C ARG A 59 3.40 -5.59 -1.32
N VAL A 60 4.47 -4.81 -1.46
CA VAL A 60 4.96 -4.39 -2.78
C VAL A 60 5.75 -5.56 -3.36
N ALA A 61 5.15 -6.23 -4.36
CA ALA A 61 5.76 -7.39 -5.00
C ALA A 61 6.92 -7.02 -5.93
N ALA A 62 6.83 -5.85 -6.57
CA ALA A 62 7.84 -5.39 -7.48
C ALA A 62 7.91 -3.87 -7.50
N ARG A 63 9.12 -3.36 -7.73
CA ARG A 63 9.41 -1.95 -7.99
C ARG A 63 10.17 -1.86 -9.30
N ARG A 64 9.61 -1.21 -10.31
CA ARG A 64 10.21 -1.15 -11.66
C ARG A 64 10.23 0.28 -12.22
N PRO A 65 11.37 0.77 -12.72
CA PRO A 65 11.39 1.97 -13.54
C PRO A 65 10.81 1.64 -14.92
N ILE A 66 9.86 2.43 -15.38
CA ILE A 66 9.19 2.26 -16.67
C ILE A 66 9.67 3.37 -17.60
N PRO A 67 10.36 3.03 -18.71
CA PRO A 67 10.83 4.01 -19.67
C PRO A 67 9.67 4.62 -20.46
N PRO A 68 9.85 5.82 -21.05
CA PRO A 68 8.87 6.38 -21.97
C PRO A 68 8.78 5.55 -23.27
N GLY A 69 7.62 5.61 -23.92
CA GLY A 69 7.42 5.00 -25.25
C GLY A 69 7.31 3.46 -25.22
N GLY A 70 7.82 2.81 -26.27
CA GLY A 70 7.56 1.39 -26.56
C GLY A 70 8.08 0.40 -25.50
N GLY A 71 9.04 0.79 -24.66
CA GLY A 71 9.54 -0.06 -23.57
C GLY A 71 8.56 -0.20 -22.40
N ALA A 72 7.56 0.68 -22.29
CA ALA A 72 6.66 0.71 -21.15
C ALA A 72 5.84 -0.58 -20.97
N ILE A 73 5.37 -1.15 -22.09
CA ILE A 73 4.59 -2.40 -22.04
C ILE A 73 5.42 -3.58 -21.56
N SER A 74 6.71 -3.64 -21.94
CA SER A 74 7.61 -4.72 -21.54
C SER A 74 7.87 -4.69 -20.03
N GLU A 75 8.14 -3.51 -19.47
CA GLU A 75 8.34 -3.35 -18.02
C GLU A 75 7.06 -3.59 -17.24
N ALA A 76 5.90 -3.17 -17.77
CA ALA A 76 4.61 -3.45 -17.16
C ALA A 76 4.32 -4.96 -17.11
N LEU A 77 4.58 -5.70 -18.19
CA LEU A 77 4.44 -7.16 -18.23
C LEU A 77 5.39 -7.86 -17.25
N ALA A 78 6.64 -7.41 -17.16
CA ALA A 78 7.61 -7.96 -16.21
C ALA A 78 7.14 -7.76 -14.76
N GLY A 79 6.67 -6.55 -14.41
CA GLY A 79 6.13 -6.29 -13.08
C GLY A 79 4.86 -7.07 -12.76
N LEU A 80 4.01 -7.34 -13.76
CA LEU A 80 2.86 -8.24 -13.58
C LEU A 80 3.29 -9.70 -13.37
N ALA A 81 4.32 -10.17 -14.06
CA ALA A 81 4.86 -11.51 -13.84
C ALA A 81 5.38 -11.64 -12.39
N ASP A 82 6.13 -10.65 -11.90
CA ASP A 82 6.60 -10.60 -10.51
C ASP A 82 5.40 -10.58 -9.53
N ALA A 83 4.37 -9.78 -9.82
CA ALA A 83 3.15 -9.70 -9.01
C ALA A 83 2.34 -11.01 -9.00
N LEU A 84 2.32 -11.76 -10.10
CA LEU A 84 1.65 -13.06 -10.19
C LEU A 84 2.41 -14.15 -9.43
N ALA A 85 3.74 -14.11 -9.45
CA ALA A 85 4.60 -15.04 -8.71
C ALA A 85 4.70 -14.72 -7.21
N CYS A 86 4.12 -13.59 -6.78
CA CYS A 86 4.25 -13.09 -5.42
C CYS A 86 3.36 -13.88 -4.44
N GLU A 87 3.97 -14.64 -3.54
CA GLU A 87 3.25 -15.28 -2.43
C GLU A 87 2.71 -14.25 -1.40
N PRO A 88 1.59 -14.56 -0.72
CA PRO A 88 1.07 -13.75 0.38
C PRO A 88 2.06 -13.60 1.54
N SER A 89 2.12 -12.40 2.11
CA SER A 89 2.97 -12.11 3.26
C SER A 89 2.21 -11.52 4.45
N LEU A 90 2.58 -11.99 5.64
CA LEU A 90 2.22 -11.39 6.93
C LEU A 90 3.43 -10.82 7.68
N ALA A 91 4.62 -10.80 7.06
CA ALA A 91 5.84 -10.32 7.68
C ALA A 91 5.74 -8.81 8.03
N PRO A 92 6.29 -8.39 9.18
CA PRO A 92 6.16 -7.03 9.67
C PRO A 92 6.81 -5.99 8.74
N GLU A 93 7.91 -6.34 8.05
CA GLU A 93 8.61 -5.44 7.13
C GLU A 93 7.71 -5.04 5.95
N HIS A 94 6.91 -5.98 5.45
CA HIS A 94 5.94 -5.70 4.41
C HIS A 94 4.72 -4.93 4.93
N ALA A 95 4.36 -5.09 6.21
CA ALA A 95 3.30 -4.31 6.82
C ALA A 95 3.71 -2.83 6.94
N ASP A 96 4.95 -2.54 7.32
CA ASP A 96 5.49 -1.18 7.37
C ASP A 96 5.42 -0.51 5.98
N GLU A 97 5.83 -1.23 4.93
CA GLU A 97 5.74 -0.74 3.55
C GLU A 97 4.29 -0.48 3.12
N LEU A 98 3.34 -1.35 3.47
CA LEU A 98 1.92 -1.13 3.20
C LEU A 98 1.35 0.07 3.96
N LEU A 99 1.80 0.32 5.19
CA LEU A 99 1.38 1.48 5.97
C LEU A 99 1.87 2.79 5.33
N LEU A 100 3.06 2.78 4.73
CA LEU A 100 3.56 3.90 3.91
C LEU A 100 2.70 4.11 2.67
N VAL A 101 2.36 3.04 1.95
CA VAL A 101 1.43 3.09 0.81
C VAL A 101 0.09 3.70 1.23
N ASP A 102 -0.50 3.26 2.34
CA ASP A 102 -1.77 3.78 2.84
C ASP A 102 -1.68 5.27 3.19
N GLN A 103 -0.59 5.70 3.81
CA GLN A 103 -0.38 7.11 4.14
C GLN A 103 -0.38 7.98 2.88
N VAL A 104 0.30 7.53 1.82
CA VAL A 104 0.32 8.22 0.52
C VAL A 104 -1.07 8.19 -0.12
N MET A 105 -1.76 7.05 -0.12
CA MET A 105 -3.09 6.93 -0.74
C MET A 105 -4.18 7.74 -0.03
N ARG A 106 -4.07 7.98 1.29
CA ARG A 106 -5.01 8.82 2.04
C ARG A 106 -4.91 10.30 1.68
N ARG A 107 -3.72 10.76 1.28
CA ARG A 107 -3.47 12.13 0.84
C ARG A 107 -2.59 12.09 -0.40
N PRO A 108 -3.15 11.65 -1.55
CA PRO A 108 -2.37 11.35 -2.73
C PRO A 108 -1.75 12.64 -3.27
N PRO A 109 -0.44 12.66 -3.55
CA PRO A 109 0.16 13.76 -4.28
C PRO A 109 -0.43 13.79 -5.70
N PRO A 110 -0.49 14.96 -6.36
CA PRO A 110 -1.15 15.09 -7.67
C PRO A 110 -0.48 14.24 -8.77
N GLU A 111 0.78 13.87 -8.59
CA GLU A 111 1.53 13.03 -9.52
C GLU A 111 1.28 11.53 -9.31
N LEU A 112 0.68 11.11 -8.18
CA LEU A 112 0.36 9.72 -7.93
C LEU A 112 -0.79 9.27 -8.82
N ARG A 113 -0.59 8.15 -9.49
CA ARG A 113 -1.63 7.49 -10.27
C ARG A 113 -1.76 6.05 -9.83
N VAL A 114 -3.01 5.60 -9.67
CA VAL A 114 -3.33 4.23 -9.29
C VAL A 114 -3.94 3.55 -10.50
N CYS A 115 -3.32 2.46 -10.93
CA CYS A 115 -3.74 1.66 -12.09
C CYS A 115 -4.14 0.25 -11.64
N PRO A 116 -5.07 -0.41 -12.33
CA PRO A 116 -5.27 -1.85 -12.16
C PRO A 116 -3.97 -2.60 -12.53
N LEU A 117 -3.85 -3.83 -12.03
CA LEU A 117 -2.78 -4.75 -12.43
C LEU A 117 -3.04 -5.28 -13.85
N ASP A 118 -2.92 -4.39 -14.83
CA ASP A 118 -3.08 -4.63 -16.26
C ASP A 118 -1.98 -3.92 -17.05
N ALA A 119 -1.35 -4.63 -17.98
CA ALA A 119 -0.13 -4.14 -18.63
C ALA A 119 -0.39 -2.92 -19.50
N HIS A 120 -1.53 -2.92 -20.20
CA HIS A 120 -1.91 -1.85 -21.11
C HIS A 120 -2.35 -0.60 -20.34
N ALA A 121 -3.11 -0.77 -19.25
CA ALA A 121 -3.49 0.33 -18.38
C ALA A 121 -2.26 1.01 -17.76
N ILE A 122 -1.29 0.22 -17.29
CA ILE A 122 -0.04 0.73 -16.72
C ILE A 122 0.79 1.45 -17.79
N ALA A 123 1.04 0.81 -18.93
CA ALA A 123 1.85 1.39 -20.00
C ALA A 123 1.22 2.67 -20.58
N GLY A 124 -0.09 2.65 -20.83
CA GLY A 124 -0.84 3.82 -21.30
C GLY A 124 -0.89 4.94 -20.25
N ALA A 125 -0.82 4.59 -18.96
CA ALA A 125 -0.68 5.59 -17.93
C ALA A 125 0.69 6.27 -18.00
N CYS A 126 1.78 5.51 -18.09
CA CYS A 126 3.13 6.07 -18.18
C CYS A 126 3.33 7.01 -19.39
N SER A 127 2.67 6.76 -20.53
CA SER A 127 2.78 7.64 -21.71
C SER A 127 2.15 9.02 -21.54
N LEU A 128 1.25 9.21 -20.58
CA LEU A 128 0.62 10.51 -20.28
C LEU A 128 1.49 11.41 -19.39
N ALA A 129 2.60 10.89 -18.86
CA ALA A 129 3.52 11.61 -17.98
C ALA A 129 4.76 12.15 -18.71
N ALA A 130 4.89 11.89 -20.01
CA ALA A 130 5.99 12.33 -20.87
C ALA A 130 5.70 13.68 -21.55
#